data_AF-A0A1F7PGI2-F1
#
_entry.id   AF-A0A1F7PGI2-F1
#
_cell.length_a   1.000
_cell.length_b   1.000
_cell.length_c   1.000
_cell.angle_alpha   90.00
_cell.angle_beta   90.00
_cell.angle_gamma   90.00
#
_symmetry.space_group_name_H-M   'P 1'
#
loop_
_entity.id
_entity.type
_entity.pdbx_description
1 polymer ?
#
loop_
_entity_poly.entity_id
_entity_poly.type
_entity_poly.pdbx_seq_one_letter_code
_entity_poly.pdbx_strand_id
1 'polypeptide(L)' 'TKLPRLLNRVARGESITITRHGIPVAMLVPPEAVRGRPVREVVAELVTFARGRRLGGVSLRRMIASGRR' A
#
# COMPACT_ATOMS: atom_id res chain seq x y z
N THR A 1 -28.93 7.56 -9.40
CA THR A 1 -27.78 8.20 -8.70
C THR A 1 -26.62 8.38 -9.67
N LYS A 2 -25.82 9.46 -9.58
CA LYS A 2 -24.73 9.78 -10.55
C LYS A 2 -23.31 9.36 -10.08
N LEU A 3 -23.20 8.77 -8.90
CA LEU A 3 -21.92 8.49 -8.24
C LEU A 3 -20.94 7.66 -9.09
N PRO A 4 -21.33 6.56 -9.79
CA PRO A 4 -20.37 5.77 -10.58
C PRO A 4 -19.66 6.58 -11.68
N ARG A 5 -20.39 7.49 -12.34
CA ARG A 5 -19.82 8.38 -13.37
C ARG A 5 -18.83 9.37 -12.77
N LEU A 6 -19.06 9.85 -11.55
CA LEU A 6 -18.15 10.74 -10.83
C LEU A 6 -16.88 9.99 -10.43
N LEU A 7 -16.99 8.76 -9.91
CA LEU A 7 -15.85 7.92 -9.57
C LEU A 7 -14.95 7.63 -10.78
N ASN A 8 -15.54 7.33 -11.96
CA ASN A 8 -14.78 7.13 -13.19
C ASN A 8 -13.97 8.36 -13.63
N ARG A 9 -14.48 9.57 -13.33
CA ARG A 9 -13.77 10.82 -13.61
C ARG A 9 -12.64 11.05 -12.62
N VAL A 10 -12.91 10.82 -11.34
CA VAL A 10 -11.93 10.95 -10.26
C VAL A 10 -10.77 9.95 -10.43
N ALA A 11 -11.06 8.72 -10.83
CA ALA A 11 -10.05 7.72 -11.18
C ALA A 11 -9.12 8.16 -12.33
N ARG A 12 -9.56 9.09 -13.20
CA ARG A 12 -8.74 9.67 -14.27
C ARG A 12 -7.98 10.94 -13.85
N GLY A 13 -8.02 11.31 -12.57
CA GLY A 13 -7.27 12.45 -12.04
C GLY A 13 -8.12 13.69 -11.76
N GLU A 14 -9.44 13.64 -11.93
CA GLU A 14 -10.29 14.79 -11.68
C GLU A 14 -10.62 14.97 -10.19
N SER A 15 -10.63 16.22 -9.71
CA SER A 15 -11.11 16.57 -8.37
C SER A 15 -12.49 17.23 -8.46
N ILE A 16 -13.44 16.76 -7.66
CA ILE A 16 -14.85 17.19 -7.73
C ILE A 16 -15.33 17.63 -6.35
N THR A 17 -15.79 18.88 -6.24
CA THR A 17 -16.44 19.40 -5.01
C THR A 17 -17.93 19.07 -5.02
N ILE A 18 -18.41 18.45 -3.95
CA ILE A 18 -19.83 18.19 -3.69
C ILE A 18 -20.37 19.36 -2.86
N THR A 19 -21.43 20.00 -3.37
CA THR A 19 -22.14 21.07 -2.67
C THR A 19 -23.54 20.62 -2.26
N ARG A 20 -24.04 21.17 -1.15
CA ARG A 20 -25.44 21.07 -0.70
C ARG A 20 -25.99 22.49 -0.59
N HIS A 21 -27.00 22.82 -1.38
CA HIS A 21 -27.56 24.18 -1.47
C HIS A 21 -26.49 25.26 -1.75
N GLY A 22 -25.53 24.95 -2.63
CA GLY A 22 -24.43 25.87 -2.97
C GLY A 22 -23.27 25.88 -1.96
N ILE A 23 -23.44 25.25 -0.79
CA ILE A 23 -22.41 25.18 0.25
C ILE A 23 -21.55 23.93 0.03
N PRO A 24 -20.21 24.03 -0.09
CA PRO A 24 -19.33 22.87 -0.17
C PRO A 24 -19.42 21.98 1.08
N VAL A 25 -19.57 20.67 0.89
CA VAL A 25 -19.70 19.70 2.00
C VAL A 25 -18.71 18.54 1.92
N ALA A 26 -18.20 18.22 0.73
CA ALA A 26 -17.22 17.15 0.54
C ALA A 26 -16.44 17.36 -0.76
N MET A 27 -15.32 16.65 -0.89
CA MET A 27 -14.57 16.54 -2.15
C MET A 27 -14.33 15.06 -2.47
N LEU A 28 -14.48 14.71 -3.75
CA LEU A 28 -13.96 13.48 -4.32
C LEU A 28 -12.67 13.81 -5.04
N VAL A 29 -11.58 13.23 -4.58
CA VAL A 29 -10.24 13.44 -5.17
C VAL A 29 -9.65 12.09 -5.56
N PRO A 30 -8.76 12.04 -6.56
CA PRO A 30 -8.01 10.83 -6.86
C PRO A 30 -7.27 10.40 -5.59
N PRO A 31 -7.15 9.09 -5.32
CA PRO A 31 -6.30 8.65 -4.22
C PRO A 31 -4.90 9.20 -4.47
N GLU A 32 -4.25 9.70 -3.42
CA GLU A 32 -2.82 9.97 -3.51
C GLU A 32 -2.16 8.70 -4.02
N ALA A 33 -1.37 8.82 -5.08
CA ALA A 33 -0.51 7.74 -5.50
C ALA A 33 0.41 7.48 -4.32
N VAL A 34 0.08 6.47 -3.51
CA VAL A 34 0.99 5.94 -2.52
C VAL A 34 2.17 5.47 -3.36
N ARG A 35 3.19 6.34 -3.46
CA ARG A 35 4.45 5.95 -4.06
C ARG A 35 4.96 4.88 -3.13
N GLY A 36 4.74 3.63 -3.53
CA GLY A 36 5.36 2.50 -2.87
C GLY A 36 6.84 2.83 -2.76
N ARG A 37 7.43 2.55 -1.60
CA ARG A 37 8.86 2.77 -1.39
C ARG A 37 9.61 2.10 -2.54
N PRO A 38 10.63 2.74 -3.14
CA PRO A 38 11.39 2.15 -4.22
C PRO A 38 11.84 0.74 -3.82
N VAL A 39 11.53 -0.26 -4.65
CA VAL A 39 11.80 -1.68 -4.35
C VAL A 39 13.26 -1.88 -3.94
N ARG A 40 14.18 -1.15 -4.58
CA ARG A 40 15.61 -1.16 -4.27
C ARG A 40 15.93 -0.73 -2.83
N GLU A 41 15.27 0.31 -2.32
CA GLU A 41 15.45 0.78 -0.94
C GLU A 41 14.95 -0.25 0.06
N VAL A 42 13.77 -0.82 -0.19
CA VAL A 42 13.19 -1.87 0.67
C VAL A 42 14.11 -3.10 0.71
N VAL A 43 14.61 -3.55 -0.44
CA VAL A 43 15.55 -4.68 -0.51
C VAL A 43 16.86 -4.37 0.22
N ALA A 44 17.41 -3.17 0.06
CA ALA A 44 18.64 -2.77 0.74
C ALA A 44 18.48 -2.78 2.27
N GLU A 45 17.33 -2.32 2.77
CA GLU A 45 16.99 -2.39 4.19
C GLU A 45 16.85 -3.82 4.68
N LEU A 46 16.15 -4.69 3.95
CA LEU A 46 16.00 -6.10 4.33
C LEU A 46 17.35 -6.82 4.37
N VAL A 47 18.23 -6.58 3.39
CA VAL A 47 19.59 -7.15 3.37
C VAL A 47 20.40 -6.63 4.55
N THR A 48 20.35 -5.34 4.84
CA THR A 48 21.06 -4.73 5.97
C THR A 48 20.55 -5.29 7.29
N PHE A 49 19.23 -5.41 7.43
CA PHE A 49 18.59 -6.05 8.56
C PHE A 49 19.01 -7.52 8.69
N ALA A 50 19.14 -8.28 7.61
CA ALA A 50 19.56 -9.68 7.68
C ALA A 50 21.03 -9.86 8.10
N ARG A 51 21.91 -8.85 7.92
CA ARG A 51 23.32 -8.95 8.28
C ARG A 51 23.50 -9.20 9.79
N GLY A 52 24.33 -10.20 10.11
CA GLY A 52 24.63 -10.60 11.49
C GLY A 52 23.54 -11.45 12.16
N ARG A 53 22.33 -11.52 11.62
CA ARG A 53 21.21 -12.30 12.17
C ARG A 53 21.27 -13.73 11.63
N ARG A 54 22.02 -14.60 12.32
CA ARG A 54 22.15 -16.02 11.96
C ARG A 54 21.26 -16.88 12.85
N LEU A 55 20.71 -17.95 12.27
CA LEU A 55 19.88 -18.93 12.96
C LEU A 55 20.69 -19.92 13.83
N GLY A 56 21.95 -19.61 14.16
CA GLY A 56 22.74 -20.36 15.14
C GLY A 56 22.91 -21.86 14.90
N GLY A 57 22.85 -22.34 13.65
CA GLY A 57 23.00 -23.76 13.32
C GLY A 57 21.70 -24.56 13.33
N VAL A 58 20.53 -23.92 13.45
CA VAL A 58 19.24 -24.60 13.30
C VAL A 58 19.07 -25.10 11.86
N SER A 59 18.72 -26.37 11.70
CA SER A 59 18.53 -26.96 10.37
C SER A 59 17.23 -26.46 9.72
N LEU A 60 17.33 -26.06 8.46
CA LEU A 60 16.19 -25.61 7.65
C LEU A 60 15.06 -26.65 7.63
N ARG A 61 15.42 -27.94 7.55
CA ARG A 61 14.47 -29.06 7.56
C ARG A 61 13.64 -29.10 8.86
N ARG A 62 14.25 -28.80 10.01
CA ARG A 62 13.54 -28.76 11.31
C ARG A 62 12.59 -27.56 11.39
N MET A 63 12.99 -26.41 10.85
CA MET A 63 12.14 -25.21 10.80
C MET A 63 10.91 -25.40 9.91
N ILE A 64 11.10 -26.03 8.74
CA ILE A 64 9.99 -26.37 7.85
C ILE A 64 9.02 -27.35 8.53
N ALA A 65 9.55 -28.34 9.25
CA ALA A 65 8.73 -29.32 9.97
C ALA A 65 7.97 -28.74 11.17
N SER A 66 8.51 -27.71 11.84
CA SER A 66 7.82 -27.03 12.95
C SER A 66 6.73 -26.07 12.47
N GLY A 67 6.90 -25.42 11.31
CA GLY A 67 5.91 -24.46 10.78
C GLY A 67 4.72 -25.09 10.05
N ARG A 68 4.74 -26.40 9.77
CA ARG A 68 3.67 -27.15 9.10
C ARG A 68 2.73 -27.88 10.08
N ARG A 69 2.94 -27.74 11.39
CA ARG A 69 2.06 -28.26 12.43
C ARG A 69 1.13 -27.16 12.93
#